data_AF-A0A6I5VKN1-F1
#
_entry.id   AF-A0A6I5VKN1-F1
#
_cell.length_a   1.000
_cell.length_b   1.000
_cell.length_c   1.000
_cell.angle_alpha   90.00
_cell.angle_beta   90.00
_cell.angle_gamma   90.00
#
_symmetry.space_group_name_H-M   'P 1'
#
loop_
_entity.id
_entity.type
_entity.pdbx_description
1 polymer ?
#
loop_
_entity_poly.entity_id
_entity_poly.type
_entity_poly.pdbx_seq_one_letter_code
_entity_poly.pdbx_strand_id
1 'polypeptide(L)'
;MTAYRGRTLAFYLLLVVGLSLIVTGTLRVLIPTGVAVRIGHNSESLLFAITFCATAQFLLPWIRARRWSPWIITVPGAVLCFCFGYIMINSGWPASIVTLNEPVIATGFMLLYASIRRPFRYAPLVAAAILILIVIAFRTGFVLDQAESLVPALLAPLALDVFDRTILEPERKQGQALRLVWMALLLVIALALIPAAEWAREDLHGPIRLGIDYAQRAAEAYWGWLIVHAYFGYWIGTRRGWRRTPSNARHAEPSPSIKSAVR
;
A
#
# COMPACT_ATOMS: atom_id res chain seq x y z
N MET A 1 5.91 -24.59 -5.96
CA MET A 1 5.12 -23.49 -6.57
C MET A 1 3.69 -23.42 -6.01
N THR A 2 3.07 -24.56 -5.67
CA THR A 2 1.71 -24.64 -5.13
C THR A 2 1.51 -23.86 -3.82
N ALA A 3 2.41 -23.98 -2.85
CA ALA A 3 2.28 -23.29 -1.56
C ALA A 3 2.29 -21.75 -1.65
N TYR A 4 3.12 -21.17 -2.52
CA TYR A 4 3.17 -19.71 -2.72
C TYR A 4 1.87 -19.18 -3.34
N ARG A 5 1.35 -19.88 -4.35
CA ARG A 5 0.06 -19.55 -4.98
C ARG A 5 -1.09 -19.67 -3.98
N GLY A 6 -1.10 -20.75 -3.18
CA GLY A 6 -2.10 -20.96 -2.13
C GLY A 6 -2.10 -19.85 -1.09
N ARG A 7 -0.93 -19.45 -0.58
CA ARG A 7 -0.81 -18.32 0.37
C ARG A 7 -1.25 -17.00 -0.24
N THR A 8 -0.82 -16.72 -1.48
CA THR A 8 -1.21 -15.50 -2.21
C THR A 8 -2.73 -15.45 -2.37
N LEU A 9 -3.35 -16.53 -2.84
CA LEU A 9 -4.79 -16.63 -3.01
C LEU A 9 -5.52 -16.47 -1.67
N ALA A 10 -5.06 -17.16 -0.62
CA ALA A 10 -5.67 -17.08 0.70
C ALA A 10 -5.63 -15.65 1.27
N PHE A 11 -4.53 -14.92 1.06
CA PHE A 11 -4.42 -13.52 1.47
C PHE A 11 -5.44 -12.62 0.77
N TYR A 12 -5.46 -12.62 -0.56
CA TYR A 12 -6.40 -11.78 -1.31
C TYR A 12 -7.84 -12.18 -1.04
N LEU A 13 -8.14 -13.48 -0.94
CA LEU A 13 -9.49 -13.95 -0.62
C LEU A 13 -9.92 -13.50 0.77
N LEU A 14 -9.05 -13.58 1.77
CA LEU A 14 -9.35 -13.11 3.13
C LEU A 14 -9.62 -11.61 3.16
N LEU A 15 -8.79 -10.80 2.48
CA LEU A 15 -9.01 -9.35 2.43
C LEU A 15 -10.25 -8.97 1.63
N VAL A 16 -10.51 -9.61 0.49
CA VAL A 16 -11.70 -9.35 -0.33
C VAL A 16 -12.97 -9.74 0.42
N VAL A 17 -13.00 -10.91 1.06
CA VAL A 17 -14.14 -11.32 1.89
C VAL A 17 -14.34 -10.35 3.05
N GLY A 18 -13.27 -9.97 3.76
CA GLY A 18 -13.34 -8.99 4.84
C GLY A 18 -13.90 -7.64 4.36
N LEU A 19 -13.39 -7.12 3.24
CA LEU A 19 -13.87 -5.89 2.62
C LEU A 19 -15.34 -6.00 2.21
N SER A 20 -15.74 -7.11 1.57
CA SER A 20 -17.13 -7.33 1.19
C SER A 20 -18.06 -7.33 2.41
N LEU A 21 -17.70 -8.04 3.49
CA LEU A 21 -18.50 -8.09 4.72
C LEU A 21 -18.67 -6.71 5.38
N ILE A 22 -17.65 -5.84 5.28
CA ILE A 22 -17.71 -4.47 5.78
C ILE A 22 -18.62 -3.62 4.89
N VAL A 23 -18.38 -3.61 3.58
CA VAL A 23 -19.11 -2.77 2.61
C VAL A 23 -20.60 -3.13 2.56
N THR A 24 -20.96 -4.41 2.68
CA THR A 24 -22.35 -4.87 2.72
C THR A 24 -23.00 -4.71 4.10
N GLY A 25 -22.24 -4.35 5.14
CA GLY A 25 -22.74 -4.26 6.51
C GLY A 25 -23.04 -5.62 7.17
N THR A 26 -22.77 -6.74 6.49
CA THR A 26 -23.01 -8.10 6.98
C THR A 26 -22.26 -8.39 8.28
N LEU A 27 -21.13 -7.71 8.51
CA LEU A 27 -20.35 -7.84 9.74
C LEU A 27 -21.19 -7.56 11.02
N ARG A 28 -22.18 -6.66 10.96
CA ARG A 28 -23.05 -6.33 12.10
C ARG A 28 -23.96 -7.48 12.54
N VAL A 29 -24.16 -8.48 11.68
CA VAL A 29 -24.95 -9.68 11.98
C VAL A 29 -24.09 -10.76 12.63
N LEU A 30 -22.79 -10.78 12.34
CA LEU A 30 -21.87 -11.85 12.75
C LEU A 30 -21.20 -11.59 14.11
N ILE A 31 -20.98 -10.33 14.46
CA ILE A 31 -20.23 -9.93 15.66
C ILE A 31 -20.92 -8.75 16.37
N PRO A 32 -20.58 -8.48 17.66
CA PRO A 32 -21.18 -7.36 18.40
C PRO A 32 -21.06 -6.03 17.67
N THR A 33 -22.14 -5.25 17.63
CA THR A 33 -22.24 -4.02 16.81
C THR A 33 -21.13 -3.02 17.07
N GLY A 34 -20.70 -2.85 18.33
CA GLY A 34 -19.59 -1.95 18.67
C GLY A 34 -18.26 -2.37 18.03
N VAL A 35 -18.00 -3.68 17.93
CA VAL A 35 -16.81 -4.21 17.27
C VAL A 35 -16.95 -4.11 15.75
N ALA A 36 -18.14 -4.42 15.20
CA ALA A 36 -18.41 -4.30 13.77
C ALA A 36 -18.23 -2.87 13.26
N VAL A 37 -18.64 -1.86 14.01
CA VAL A 37 -18.45 -0.44 13.65
C VAL A 37 -16.96 -0.08 13.65
N ARG A 38 -16.22 -0.48 14.69
CA ARG A 38 -14.76 -0.23 14.76
C ARG A 38 -13.99 -0.89 13.62
N ILE A 39 -14.34 -2.13 13.27
CA ILE A 39 -13.75 -2.83 12.11
C ILE A 39 -14.22 -2.19 10.79
N GLY A 40 -15.45 -1.68 10.75
CA GLY A 40 -16.03 -1.03 9.57
C GLY A 40 -15.24 0.20 9.12
N HIS A 41 -14.69 0.97 10.05
CA HIS A 41 -13.77 2.10 9.79
C HIS A 41 -12.35 1.67 9.37
N ASN A 42 -12.21 0.50 8.73
CA ASN A 42 -10.93 0.04 8.20
C ASN A 42 -11.08 -0.51 6.78
N SER A 43 -12.22 -0.27 6.11
CA SER A 43 -12.46 -0.78 4.76
C SER A 43 -11.46 -0.23 3.76
N GLU A 44 -11.02 1.01 3.91
CA GLU A 44 -10.07 1.63 2.99
C GLU A 44 -8.67 1.07 3.18
N SER A 45 -8.28 0.80 4.43
CA SER A 45 -7.03 0.11 4.73
C SER A 45 -6.93 -1.25 4.03
N LEU A 46 -8.03 -2.01 4.00
CA LEU A 46 -8.10 -3.31 3.30
C LEU A 46 -8.03 -3.14 1.80
N LEU A 47 -8.78 -2.19 1.23
CA LEU A 47 -8.75 -1.92 -0.20
C LEU A 47 -7.36 -1.47 -0.65
N PHE A 48 -6.75 -0.53 0.07
CA PHE A 48 -5.38 -0.07 -0.17
C PHE A 48 -4.39 -1.25 -0.13
N ALA A 49 -4.48 -2.11 0.89
CA ALA A 49 -3.61 -3.27 0.99
C ALA A 49 -3.79 -4.22 -0.20
N ILE A 50 -5.03 -4.50 -0.63
CA ILE A 50 -5.33 -5.33 -1.80
C ILE A 50 -4.70 -4.71 -3.06
N THR A 51 -5.01 -3.45 -3.36
CA THR A 51 -4.62 -2.80 -4.60
C THR A 51 -3.12 -2.57 -4.67
N PHE A 52 -2.50 -2.14 -3.58
CA PHE A 52 -1.06 -1.92 -3.53
C PHE A 52 -0.29 -3.24 -3.57
N CYS A 53 -0.69 -4.27 -2.82
CA CYS A 53 -0.05 -5.59 -2.89
C CYS A 53 -0.16 -6.17 -4.31
N ALA A 54 -1.33 -6.07 -4.95
CA ALA A 54 -1.51 -6.56 -6.31
C ALA A 54 -0.63 -5.79 -7.31
N THR A 55 -0.53 -4.48 -7.14
CA THR A 55 0.34 -3.61 -7.93
C THR A 55 1.80 -4.02 -7.78
N ALA A 56 2.30 -4.11 -6.55
CA ALA A 56 3.69 -4.43 -6.26
C ALA A 56 4.06 -5.88 -6.66
N GLN A 57 3.15 -6.83 -6.47
CA GLN A 57 3.39 -8.24 -6.71
C GLN A 57 3.23 -8.65 -8.19
N PHE A 58 2.27 -8.09 -8.91
CA PHE A 58 1.91 -8.54 -10.27
C PHE A 58 2.18 -7.46 -11.33
N LEU A 59 1.66 -6.25 -11.13
CA LEU A 59 1.71 -5.20 -12.15
C LEU A 59 3.14 -4.71 -12.38
N LEU A 60 3.85 -4.31 -11.32
CA LEU A 60 5.21 -3.76 -11.46
C LEU A 60 6.20 -4.76 -12.05
N PRO A 61 6.24 -6.04 -11.63
CA PRO A 61 7.12 -7.03 -12.27
C PRO A 61 6.79 -7.23 -13.74
N TRP A 62 5.50 -7.26 -14.10
CA TRP A 62 5.07 -7.38 -15.49
C TRP A 62 5.50 -6.17 -16.34
N ILE A 63 5.33 -4.95 -15.83
CA ILE A 63 5.79 -3.71 -16.50
C ILE A 63 7.31 -3.77 -16.72
N ARG A 64 8.08 -4.10 -15.66
CA ARG A 64 9.55 -4.16 -15.71
C ARG A 64 10.05 -5.23 -16.69
N ALA A 65 9.33 -6.33 -16.86
CA ALA A 65 9.70 -7.40 -17.79
C ALA A 65 9.58 -7.00 -19.27
N ARG A 66 8.69 -6.05 -19.63
CA ARG A 66 8.42 -5.69 -21.03
C ARG A 66 9.45 -4.74 -21.67
N ARG A 67 10.49 -4.31 -20.94
CA ARG A 67 11.51 -3.33 -21.37
C ARG A 67 10.95 -1.97 -21.84
N TRP A 68 9.65 -1.73 -21.72
CA TRP A 68 9.04 -0.44 -21.99
C TRP A 68 9.35 0.55 -20.87
N SER A 69 9.27 1.85 -21.19
CA SER A 69 9.27 2.87 -20.15
C SER A 69 8.11 2.60 -19.19
N PRO A 70 8.36 2.44 -17.87
CA PRO A 70 7.31 2.09 -16.91
C PRO A 70 6.18 3.14 -16.88
N TRP A 71 6.52 4.39 -17.20
CA TRP A 71 5.61 5.53 -17.28
C TRP A 71 4.47 5.36 -18.29
N ILE A 72 4.69 4.60 -19.37
CA ILE A 72 3.66 4.35 -20.40
C ILE A 72 2.43 3.66 -19.81
N ILE A 73 2.62 2.82 -18.78
CA ILE A 73 1.52 2.08 -18.15
C ILE A 73 1.12 2.76 -16.84
N THR A 74 2.10 3.24 -16.07
CA THR A 74 1.79 3.78 -14.73
C THR A 74 1.17 5.16 -14.73
N VAL A 75 1.46 6.01 -15.72
CA VAL A 75 0.79 7.32 -15.82
C VAL A 75 -0.69 7.12 -16.19
N PRO A 76 -1.06 6.39 -17.26
CA PRO A 76 -2.47 6.13 -17.54
C PRO A 76 -3.17 5.38 -16.41
N GLY A 77 -2.50 4.39 -15.79
CA GLY A 77 -3.06 3.67 -14.64
C GLY A 77 -3.36 4.60 -13.46
N ALA A 78 -2.47 5.54 -13.15
CA ALA A 78 -2.69 6.51 -12.07
C ALA A 78 -3.80 7.50 -12.42
N VAL A 79 -3.86 7.97 -13.66
CA VAL A 79 -4.96 8.82 -14.16
C VAL A 79 -6.29 8.08 -14.03
N LEU A 80 -6.36 6.80 -14.42
CA LEU A 80 -7.57 5.99 -14.26
C LEU A 80 -7.96 5.84 -12.78
N CYS A 81 -7.00 5.61 -11.88
CA CYS A 81 -7.28 5.59 -10.43
C CYS A 81 -7.85 6.93 -9.94
N PHE A 82 -7.25 8.06 -10.33
CA PHE A 82 -7.74 9.37 -9.94
C PHE A 82 -9.13 9.67 -10.51
N CYS A 83 -9.36 9.39 -11.79
CA CYS A 83 -10.66 9.55 -12.42
C CYS A 83 -11.72 8.66 -11.77
N PHE A 84 -11.39 7.40 -11.47
CA PHE A 84 -12.33 6.48 -10.83
C PHE A 84 -12.66 6.92 -9.40
N GLY A 85 -11.66 7.30 -8.59
CA GLY A 85 -11.90 7.87 -7.26
C GLY A 85 -12.74 9.15 -7.33
N TYR A 86 -12.49 10.03 -8.30
CA TYR A 86 -13.32 11.22 -8.52
C TYR A 86 -14.76 10.88 -8.89
N ILE A 87 -14.98 9.89 -9.76
CA ILE A 87 -16.32 9.41 -10.12
C ILE A 87 -17.03 8.86 -8.88
N MET A 88 -16.35 8.09 -8.03
CA MET A 88 -16.94 7.52 -6.80
C MET A 88 -17.44 8.61 -5.85
N ILE A 89 -16.72 9.72 -5.71
CA ILE A 89 -17.15 10.87 -4.90
C ILE A 89 -18.45 11.48 -5.45
N ASN A 90 -18.65 11.46 -6.78
CA ASN A 90 -19.73 12.19 -7.46
C ASN A 90 -20.87 11.27 -7.97
N SER A 91 -20.84 9.97 -7.70
CA SER A 91 -21.73 8.98 -8.32
C SER A 91 -23.08 8.81 -7.63
N GLY A 92 -23.28 9.41 -6.45
CA GLY A 92 -24.48 9.18 -5.62
C GLY A 92 -24.57 7.76 -5.05
N TRP A 93 -23.46 7.01 -5.05
CA TRP A 93 -23.40 5.66 -4.48
C TRP A 93 -23.55 5.66 -2.96
N PRO A 94 -23.86 4.49 -2.35
CA PRO A 94 -23.88 4.35 -0.90
C PRO A 94 -22.58 4.84 -0.26
N ALA A 95 -22.67 5.51 0.89
CA ALA A 95 -21.53 6.10 1.58
C ALA A 95 -20.39 5.09 1.83
N SER A 96 -20.71 3.82 2.13
CA SER A 96 -19.72 2.75 2.31
C SER A 96 -18.88 2.42 1.07
N ILE A 97 -19.39 2.74 -0.12
CA ILE A 97 -18.68 2.61 -1.39
C ILE A 97 -17.98 3.92 -1.73
N VAL A 98 -18.62 5.06 -1.47
CA VAL A 98 -18.04 6.39 -1.76
C VAL A 98 -16.68 6.53 -1.09
N THR A 99 -16.57 6.24 0.21
CA THR A 99 -15.32 6.39 0.99
C THR A 99 -14.14 5.56 0.43
N LEU A 100 -14.42 4.48 -0.29
CA LEU A 100 -13.39 3.70 -1.00
C LEU A 100 -12.70 4.48 -2.13
N ASN A 101 -13.10 5.73 -2.42
CA ASN A 101 -12.41 6.61 -3.36
C ASN A 101 -10.97 6.93 -2.91
N GLU A 102 -10.74 7.15 -1.62
CA GLU A 102 -9.45 7.57 -1.07
C GLU A 102 -8.34 6.53 -1.30
N PRO A 103 -8.53 5.23 -0.98
CA PRO A 103 -7.52 4.20 -1.24
C PRO A 103 -7.29 3.95 -2.75
N VAL A 104 -8.29 4.19 -3.60
CA VAL A 104 -8.10 4.15 -5.07
C VAL A 104 -7.18 5.29 -5.50
N ILE A 105 -7.42 6.51 -5.04
CA ILE A 105 -6.55 7.67 -5.30
C ILE A 105 -5.14 7.41 -4.75
N ALA A 106 -5.03 6.90 -3.51
CA ALA A 106 -3.77 6.50 -2.90
C ALA A 106 -3.01 5.51 -3.79
N THR A 107 -3.70 4.52 -4.36
CA THR A 107 -3.12 3.55 -5.30
C THR A 107 -2.56 4.23 -6.55
N GLY A 108 -3.23 5.27 -7.06
CA GLY A 108 -2.72 6.08 -8.18
C GLY A 108 -1.38 6.75 -7.84
N PHE A 109 -1.30 7.41 -6.69
CA PHE A 109 -0.02 7.96 -6.19
C PHE A 109 1.04 6.88 -6.03
N MET A 110 0.64 5.72 -5.49
CA MET A 110 1.56 4.60 -5.27
C MET A 110 2.09 4.05 -6.56
N LEU A 111 1.27 3.97 -7.61
CA LEU A 111 1.68 3.48 -8.92
C LEU A 111 2.73 4.41 -9.54
N LEU A 112 2.56 5.72 -9.41
CA LEU A 112 3.54 6.71 -9.86
C LEU A 112 4.85 6.61 -9.07
N TYR A 113 4.76 6.60 -7.73
CA TYR A 113 5.93 6.48 -6.87
C TYR A 113 6.66 5.16 -7.09
N ALA A 114 5.92 4.05 -7.19
CA ALA A 114 6.44 2.70 -7.41
C ALA A 114 7.02 2.48 -8.82
N SER A 115 6.90 3.45 -9.73
CA SER A 115 7.57 3.46 -11.04
C SER A 115 8.94 4.12 -11.07
N ILE A 116 9.28 4.91 -10.05
CA ILE A 116 10.58 5.61 -9.97
C ILE A 116 11.73 4.59 -9.99
N ARG A 117 12.81 4.86 -10.72
CA ARG A 117 13.95 3.93 -10.79
C ARG A 117 14.69 3.86 -9.45
N ARG A 118 15.00 2.64 -8.98
CA ARG A 118 15.75 2.40 -7.74
C ARG A 118 17.24 2.15 -8.00
N PRO A 119 18.14 2.46 -7.03
CA PRO A 119 17.86 3.07 -5.72
C PRO A 119 17.38 4.51 -5.81
N PHE A 120 16.36 4.87 -5.03
CA PHE A 120 15.86 6.24 -4.97
C PHE A 120 16.34 6.92 -3.68
N ARG A 121 17.43 7.70 -3.78
CA ARG A 121 18.07 8.35 -2.62
C ARG A 121 17.28 9.53 -2.05
N TYR A 122 16.37 10.10 -2.84
CA TYR A 122 15.57 11.26 -2.46
C TYR A 122 14.23 10.91 -1.80
N ALA A 123 14.01 9.63 -1.46
CA ALA A 123 12.76 9.20 -0.84
C ALA A 123 12.38 10.01 0.42
N PRO A 124 13.30 10.27 1.39
CA PRO A 124 12.95 11.10 2.55
C PRO A 124 12.60 12.54 2.18
N LEU A 125 13.23 13.09 1.13
CA LEU A 125 12.93 14.44 0.65
C LEU A 125 11.55 14.50 -0.01
N VAL A 126 11.14 13.45 -0.73
CA VAL A 126 9.77 13.35 -1.28
C VAL A 126 8.75 13.28 -0.15
N ALA A 127 8.99 12.49 0.90
CA ALA A 127 8.12 12.46 2.07
C ALA A 127 8.04 13.84 2.74
N ALA A 128 9.18 14.51 2.94
CA ALA A 128 9.22 15.87 3.50
C ALA A 128 8.46 16.88 2.61
N ALA A 129 8.61 16.79 1.29
CA ALA A 129 7.89 17.66 0.35
C ALA A 129 6.37 17.44 0.42
N ILE A 130 5.91 16.18 0.45
CA ILE A 130 4.49 15.85 0.62
C ILE A 130 3.97 16.38 1.96
N LEU A 131 4.74 16.22 3.05
CA LEU A 131 4.37 16.75 4.37
C LEU A 131 4.24 18.28 4.34
N ILE A 132 5.21 18.97 3.74
CA ILE A 132 5.16 20.43 3.60
C ILE A 132 3.92 20.85 2.80
N LEU A 133 3.59 20.16 1.71
CA LEU A 133 2.37 20.43 0.94
C LEU A 133 1.10 20.22 1.77
N ILE A 134 1.02 19.13 2.54
CA ILE A 134 -0.09 18.87 3.46
C ILE A 134 -0.20 19.99 4.49
N VAL A 135 0.91 20.44 5.08
CA VAL A 135 0.92 21.50 6.10
C VAL A 135 0.51 22.85 5.51
N ILE A 136 1.04 23.24 4.34
CA ILE A 136 0.70 24.50 3.67
C ILE A 136 -0.78 24.51 3.27
N ALA A 137 -1.27 23.41 2.70
CA ALA A 137 -2.65 23.29 2.24
C ALA A 137 -3.61 22.76 3.33
N PHE A 138 -3.17 22.65 4.58
CA PHE A 138 -3.92 21.99 5.67
C PHE A 138 -5.30 22.62 5.92
N ARG A 139 -5.44 23.92 5.65
CA ARG A 139 -6.70 24.66 5.81
C ARG A 139 -7.67 24.49 4.65
N THR A 140 -7.33 23.71 3.63
CA THR A 140 -8.22 23.43 2.51
C THR A 140 -9.09 22.23 2.82
N GLY A 141 -10.39 22.29 2.48
CA GLY A 141 -11.29 21.14 2.60
C GLY A 141 -10.73 19.92 1.86
N PHE A 142 -10.10 20.15 0.70
CA PHE A 142 -9.45 19.10 -0.08
C PHE A 142 -8.42 18.28 0.72
N VAL A 143 -7.49 18.92 1.45
CA VAL A 143 -6.48 18.16 2.20
C VAL A 143 -7.13 17.38 3.34
N LEU A 144 -8.02 18.01 4.10
CA LEU A 144 -8.72 17.35 5.21
C LEU A 144 -9.53 16.15 4.73
N ASP A 145 -10.20 16.29 3.59
CA ASP A 145 -11.03 15.28 2.96
C ASP A 145 -10.27 14.26 2.12
N GLN A 146 -8.94 14.32 2.12
CA GLN A 146 -8.07 13.37 1.42
C GLN A 146 -6.99 12.83 2.35
N ALA A 147 -7.24 12.84 3.67
CA ALA A 147 -6.28 12.36 4.65
C ALA A 147 -5.91 10.89 4.42
N GLU A 148 -6.89 10.04 4.07
CA GLU A 148 -6.70 8.61 3.87
C GLU A 148 -6.03 8.30 2.53
N SER A 149 -6.01 9.26 1.58
CA SER A 149 -5.23 9.14 0.33
C SER A 149 -3.84 9.77 0.38
N LEU A 150 -3.69 10.89 1.09
CA LEU A 150 -2.44 11.64 1.21
C LEU A 150 -1.46 11.05 2.21
N VAL A 151 -1.93 10.50 3.34
CA VAL A 151 -1.02 9.89 4.32
C VAL A 151 -0.36 8.62 3.80
N PRO A 152 -1.03 7.69 3.07
CA PRO A 152 -0.31 6.61 2.41
C PRO A 152 0.74 7.13 1.43
N ALA A 153 0.46 8.21 0.70
CA ALA A 153 1.40 8.85 -0.22
C ALA A 153 2.61 9.45 0.51
N LEU A 154 2.39 10.10 1.66
CA LEU A 154 3.43 10.61 2.54
C LEU A 154 4.31 9.48 3.10
N LEU A 155 3.70 8.36 3.51
CA LEU A 155 4.41 7.25 4.13
C LEU A 155 5.16 6.38 3.12
N ALA A 156 4.73 6.33 1.87
CA ALA A 156 5.29 5.44 0.85
C ALA A 156 6.81 5.56 0.67
N PRO A 157 7.42 6.76 0.58
CA PRO A 157 8.86 6.86 0.43
C PRO A 157 9.63 6.32 1.64
N LEU A 158 9.07 6.48 2.84
CA LEU A 158 9.67 5.94 4.05
C LEU A 158 9.48 4.42 4.10
N ALA A 159 8.25 3.95 3.91
CA ALA A 159 7.89 2.54 3.93
C ALA A 159 8.70 1.72 2.91
N LEU A 160 8.78 2.20 1.66
CA LEU A 160 9.32 1.44 0.54
C LEU A 160 10.80 1.65 0.29
N ASP A 161 11.40 2.77 0.71
CA ASP A 161 12.81 3.06 0.42
C ASP A 161 13.68 3.26 1.68
N VAL A 162 13.08 3.41 2.86
CA VAL A 162 13.81 3.48 4.15
C VAL A 162 13.63 2.20 4.95
N PHE A 163 12.40 1.81 5.26
CA PHE A 163 12.10 0.74 6.21
C PHE A 163 11.95 -0.66 5.59
N ASP A 164 11.49 -0.76 4.34
CA ASP A 164 11.32 -2.04 3.64
C ASP A 164 11.48 -1.96 2.10
N ARG A 165 12.70 -1.70 1.67
CA ARG A 165 13.18 -1.80 0.27
C ARG A 165 12.85 -3.13 -0.39
N THR A 166 12.71 -4.20 0.39
CA THR A 166 12.47 -5.53 -0.19
C THR A 166 11.09 -5.68 -0.81
N ILE A 167 10.14 -4.77 -0.57
CA ILE A 167 8.84 -4.77 -1.23
C ILE A 167 9.00 -4.47 -2.73
N LEU A 168 9.81 -3.47 -3.08
CA LEU A 168 10.02 -3.05 -4.48
C LEU A 168 11.32 -3.59 -5.09
N GLU A 169 12.31 -3.91 -4.26
CA GLU A 169 13.58 -4.54 -4.61
C GLU A 169 13.83 -5.84 -3.80
N PRO A 170 13.05 -6.92 -4.00
CA PRO A 170 13.19 -8.19 -3.29
C PRO A 170 14.59 -8.83 -3.28
N GLU A 171 15.47 -8.47 -4.22
CA GLU A 171 16.86 -8.95 -4.24
C GLU A 171 17.76 -8.23 -3.21
N ARG A 172 17.33 -7.10 -2.66
CA ARG A 172 18.10 -6.40 -1.62
C ARG A 172 18.02 -7.13 -0.29
N LYS A 173 19.15 -7.11 0.42
CA LYS A 173 19.19 -7.51 1.82
C LYS A 173 18.71 -6.33 2.67
N GLN A 174 17.77 -6.58 3.56
CA GLN A 174 17.36 -5.64 4.59
C GLN A 174 17.20 -6.36 5.92
N GLY A 175 17.51 -5.66 7.01
CA GLY A 175 17.38 -6.18 8.37
C GLY A 175 15.92 -6.34 8.74
N GLN A 176 15.54 -7.54 9.19
CA GLN A 176 14.20 -7.82 9.72
C GLN A 176 13.85 -6.90 10.90
N ALA A 177 14.86 -6.52 11.71
CA ALA A 177 14.69 -5.60 12.83
C ALA A 177 14.12 -4.24 12.40
N LEU A 178 14.62 -3.64 11.31
CA LEU A 178 14.14 -2.34 10.85
C LEU A 178 12.68 -2.40 10.38
N ARG A 179 12.28 -3.49 9.71
CA ARG A 179 10.88 -3.74 9.37
C ARG A 179 10.01 -3.88 10.61
N LEU A 180 10.45 -4.65 11.62
CA LEU A 180 9.71 -4.83 12.86
C LEU A 180 9.53 -3.52 13.62
N VAL A 181 10.59 -2.71 13.71
CA VAL A 181 10.53 -1.36 14.31
C VAL A 181 9.52 -0.49 13.57
N TRP A 182 9.54 -0.51 12.24
CA TRP A 182 8.57 0.23 11.43
C TRP A 182 7.13 -0.24 11.65
N MET A 183 6.88 -1.55 11.63
CA MET A 183 5.56 -2.11 11.88
C MET A 183 5.07 -1.82 13.30
N ALA A 184 5.96 -1.90 14.30
CA ALA A 184 5.65 -1.52 15.67
C ALA A 184 5.30 -0.03 15.76
N LEU A 185 6.05 0.84 15.08
CA LEU A 185 5.75 2.28 15.01
C LEU A 185 4.38 2.54 14.38
N LEU A 186 4.07 1.93 13.23
CA LEU A 186 2.76 2.05 12.57
C LEU A 186 1.63 1.60 13.50
N LEU A 187 1.81 0.47 14.18
CA LEU A 187 0.83 -0.08 15.12
C LEU A 187 0.63 0.86 16.32
N VAL A 188 1.71 1.35 16.93
CA VAL A 188 1.65 2.27 18.07
C VAL A 188 0.95 3.57 17.66
N ILE A 189 1.27 4.14 16.50
CA ILE A 189 0.61 5.34 15.98
C ILE A 189 -0.89 5.08 15.78
N ALA A 190 -1.25 4.00 15.07
CA ALA A 190 -2.65 3.66 14.81
C ALA A 190 -3.47 3.48 16.11
N LEU A 191 -2.90 2.82 17.12
CA LEU A 191 -3.56 2.59 18.39
C LEU A 191 -3.61 3.85 19.27
N ALA A 192 -2.56 4.66 19.28
CA ALA A 192 -2.49 5.88 20.09
C ALA A 192 -3.41 6.99 19.57
N LEU A 193 -3.66 7.04 18.26
CA LEU A 193 -4.54 8.03 17.65
C LEU A 193 -6.01 7.88 18.05
N ILE A 194 -6.45 6.67 18.42
CA ILE A 194 -7.83 6.42 18.85
C ILE A 194 -8.16 7.22 20.14
N PRO A 195 -7.49 6.99 21.29
CA PRO A 195 -7.75 7.75 22.51
C PRO A 195 -7.31 9.22 22.38
N ALA A 196 -6.25 9.51 21.60
CA ALA A 196 -5.80 10.89 21.41
C ALA A 196 -6.87 11.75 20.71
N ALA A 197 -7.62 11.18 19.75
CA ALA A 197 -8.70 11.89 19.09
C ALA A 197 -9.93 12.10 19.97
N GLU A 198 -10.28 11.11 20.81
CA GLU A 198 -11.33 11.26 21.81
C GLU A 198 -10.99 12.41 22.77
N TRP A 199 -9.81 12.38 23.37
CA TRP A 199 -9.30 13.45 24.23
C TRP A 199 -9.24 14.81 23.54
N ALA A 200 -8.72 14.87 22.31
CA ALA A 200 -8.59 16.13 21.58
C ALA A 200 -9.94 16.77 21.21
N ARG A 201 -10.99 15.97 21.02
CA ARG A 201 -12.34 16.50 20.74
C ARG A 201 -12.99 17.12 21.97
N GLU A 202 -12.67 16.61 23.15
CA GLU A 202 -13.20 17.10 24.43
C GLU A 202 -12.42 18.32 24.93
N ASP A 203 -11.09 18.27 24.92
CA ASP A 203 -10.25 19.21 25.66
C ASP A 203 -9.49 20.22 24.77
N LEU A 204 -9.39 19.99 23.46
CA LEU A 204 -8.62 20.85 22.57
C LEU A 204 -9.50 21.68 21.62
N HIS A 205 -9.01 22.87 21.33
CA HIS A 205 -9.61 23.80 20.37
C HIS A 205 -8.59 24.29 19.34
N GLY A 206 -9.09 24.74 18.19
CA GLY A 206 -8.25 25.35 17.16
C GLY A 206 -7.40 24.35 16.36
N PRO A 207 -6.24 24.80 15.83
CA PRO A 207 -5.46 24.03 14.85
C PRO A 207 -4.94 22.68 15.34
N ILE A 208 -4.67 22.54 16.65
CA ILE A 208 -4.14 21.29 17.23
C ILE A 208 -5.20 20.19 17.17
N ARG A 209 -6.45 20.50 17.51
CA ARG A 209 -7.56 19.55 17.38
C ARG A 209 -7.72 19.08 15.94
N LEU A 210 -7.70 20.00 14.97
CA LEU A 210 -7.76 19.66 13.55
C LEU A 210 -6.61 18.73 13.12
N GLY A 211 -5.40 18.98 13.61
CA GLY A 211 -4.24 18.12 13.36
C GLY A 211 -4.42 16.70 13.88
N ILE A 212 -4.98 16.54 15.08
CA ILE A 212 -5.26 15.23 15.68
C ILE A 212 -6.41 14.54 14.96
N ASP A 213 -7.49 15.25 14.62
CA ASP A 213 -8.60 14.72 13.82
C ASP A 213 -8.11 14.25 12.45
N TYR A 214 -7.25 15.04 11.78
CA TYR A 214 -6.61 14.65 10.52
C TYR A 214 -5.77 13.39 10.67
N ALA A 215 -4.94 13.31 11.71
CA ALA A 215 -4.12 12.14 11.97
C ALA A 215 -4.96 10.90 12.28
N GLN A 216 -6.08 11.05 12.99
CA GLN A 216 -7.02 9.97 13.27
C GLN A 216 -7.75 9.49 12.02
N ARG A 217 -8.17 10.37 11.11
CA ARG A 217 -8.70 9.96 9.80
C ARG A 217 -7.67 9.10 9.06
N ALA A 218 -6.42 9.54 9.08
CA ALA A 218 -5.32 8.77 8.53
C ALA A 218 -4.98 7.45 9.26
N ALA A 219 -5.70 7.06 10.33
CA ALA A 219 -5.52 5.78 11.03
C ALA A 219 -5.51 4.59 10.05
N GLU A 220 -6.42 4.61 9.07
CA GLU A 220 -6.55 3.58 8.04
C GLU A 220 -5.28 3.42 7.18
N ALA A 221 -4.56 4.51 6.92
CA ALA A 221 -3.31 4.48 6.18
C ALA A 221 -2.23 3.67 6.89
N TYR A 222 -2.13 3.81 8.22
CA TYR A 222 -1.15 3.06 9.01
C TYR A 222 -1.49 1.57 9.05
N TRP A 223 -2.78 1.21 9.18
CA TRP A 223 -3.24 -0.18 9.07
C TRP A 223 -2.97 -0.76 7.68
N GLY A 224 -3.25 0.00 6.62
CA GLY A 224 -2.99 -0.42 5.25
C GLY A 224 -1.51 -0.74 5.02
N TRP A 225 -0.61 0.15 5.44
CA TRP A 225 0.83 -0.11 5.39
C TRP A 225 1.25 -1.30 6.27
N LEU A 226 0.71 -1.43 7.48
CA LEU A 226 1.01 -2.56 8.37
C LEU A 226 0.67 -3.90 7.69
N ILE A 227 -0.50 -3.99 7.04
CA ILE A 227 -0.93 -5.18 6.28
C ILE A 227 0.02 -5.45 5.10
N VAL A 228 0.41 -4.41 4.36
CA VAL A 228 1.37 -4.53 3.23
C VAL A 228 2.71 -5.11 3.72
N HIS A 229 3.27 -4.58 4.80
CA HIS A 229 4.53 -5.10 5.35
C HIS A 229 4.38 -6.51 5.93
N ALA A 230 3.24 -6.80 6.57
CA ALA A 230 2.93 -8.15 7.05
C ALA A 230 2.88 -9.15 5.88
N TYR A 231 2.26 -8.76 4.77
CA TYR A 231 2.13 -9.57 3.57
C TYR A 231 3.49 -9.92 2.95
N PHE A 232 4.24 -8.91 2.53
CA PHE A 232 5.54 -9.11 1.87
C PHE A 232 6.58 -9.66 2.83
N GLY A 233 6.54 -9.24 4.09
CA GLY A 233 7.56 -9.56 5.07
C GLY A 233 7.45 -10.96 5.66
N TYR A 234 6.22 -11.42 5.94
CA TYR A 234 5.97 -12.62 6.74
C TYR A 234 5.04 -13.62 6.05
N TRP A 235 3.98 -13.15 5.39
CA TRP A 235 2.98 -14.04 4.79
C TRP A 235 3.53 -14.83 3.59
N ILE A 236 4.01 -14.12 2.56
CA ILE A 236 4.58 -14.78 1.38
C ILE A 236 6.06 -15.14 1.56
N GLY A 237 6.75 -14.43 2.47
CA GLY A 237 8.16 -14.57 2.75
C GLY A 237 9.05 -13.98 1.65
N THR A 238 9.97 -13.08 2.03
CA THR A 238 10.83 -12.30 1.12
C THR A 238 11.77 -13.11 0.21
N ARG A 239 12.00 -14.41 0.47
CA ARG A 239 13.09 -15.17 -0.19
C ARG A 239 12.69 -16.31 -1.14
N ARG A 240 11.47 -16.87 -1.03
CA ARG A 240 11.15 -18.14 -1.74
C ARG A 240 10.16 -18.00 -2.89
N GLY A 241 9.37 -16.94 -2.95
CA GLY A 241 8.31 -16.77 -3.96
C GLY A 241 8.78 -16.15 -5.29
N TRP A 242 9.67 -15.16 -5.23
CA TRP A 242 9.97 -14.29 -6.38
C TRP A 242 11.07 -14.82 -7.32
N ARG A 243 12.02 -15.61 -6.81
CA ARG A 243 13.25 -16.02 -7.51
C ARG A 243 13.10 -17.06 -8.61
N ARG A 244 11.89 -17.53 -8.95
CA ARG A 244 11.69 -18.61 -9.93
C ARG A 244 10.60 -18.29 -10.94
N THR A 245 10.72 -17.16 -11.63
CA THR A 245 10.16 -17.05 -12.98
C THR A 245 11.19 -17.66 -13.95
N PRO A 246 10.89 -18.78 -14.60
CA PRO A 246 11.84 -19.49 -15.45
C PRO A 246 11.94 -18.80 -16.81
N SER A 247 12.55 -17.60 -16.90
CA SER A 247 12.76 -16.97 -18.21
C SER A 247 14.12 -17.31 -18.83
N ASN A 248 15.12 -17.75 -18.06
CA ASN A 248 16.50 -17.89 -18.56
C ASN A 248 17.07 -19.32 -18.55
N ALA A 249 16.28 -20.34 -18.21
CA ALA A 249 16.73 -21.74 -18.34
C ALA A 249 16.78 -22.24 -19.81
N ARG A 250 16.49 -21.38 -20.81
CA ARG A 250 16.58 -21.71 -22.24
C ARG A 250 17.83 -21.18 -22.95
N HIS A 251 18.76 -20.57 -22.22
CA HIS A 251 20.12 -20.33 -22.71
C HIS A 251 21.13 -21.11 -21.88
N ALA A 252 20.82 -22.38 -21.59
CA ALA A 252 21.89 -23.37 -21.56
C ALA A 252 22.39 -23.42 -23.01
N GLU A 253 23.40 -22.60 -23.30
CA GLU A 253 24.18 -22.72 -24.53
C GLU A 253 24.54 -24.20 -24.68
N PRO A 254 24.31 -24.81 -25.86
CA PRO A 254 24.90 -26.10 -26.13
C PRO A 254 26.40 -25.94 -25.93
N SER A 255 26.95 -26.68 -24.97
CA SER A 255 28.39 -26.83 -24.79
C SER A 255 29.01 -26.95 -26.17
N PRO A 256 29.90 -26.03 -26.61
CA PRO A 256 30.61 -26.21 -27.86
C PRO A 256 31.29 -27.57 -27.74
N SER A 257 30.87 -28.51 -28.59
CA SER A 257 31.52 -29.80 -28.66
C SER A 257 32.96 -29.52 -29.03
N ILE A 258 33.86 -29.83 -28.11
CA ILE A 258 35.29 -29.78 -28.35
C ILE A 258 35.55 -30.83 -29.44
N LYS A 259 35.51 -30.38 -30.69
CA LYS A 259 36.18 -31.05 -31.81
C LYS A 259 37.67 -30.71 -31.67
N SER A 260 38.38 -31.43 -30.81
CA SER A 260 39.79 -31.74 -31.04
C SER A 260 39.80 -32.87 -32.09
N ALA A 261 39.91 -32.59 -33.38
CA ALA A 261 41.11 -32.18 -34.11
C ALA A 261 42.25 -33.19 -33.97
N VAL A 262 42.43 -33.98 -35.04
CA VAL A 262 43.71 -34.24 -35.76
C VAL A 262 44.83 -34.83 -34.90
N ARG A 263 45.25 -36.09 -35.11
CA ARG A 263 46.06 -36.57 -36.25
C ARG A 263 46.17 -38.10 -36.20
#